data_AF-A0A421ELH8-F1
#
_entry.id   AF-A0A421ELH8-F1
#
_cell.length_a   1.000
_cell.length_b   1.000
_cell.length_c   1.000
_cell.angle_alpha   90.00
_cell.angle_beta   90.00
_cell.angle_gamma   90.00
#
_symmetry.space_group_name_H-M   'P 1'
#
loop_
_entity.id
_entity.type
_entity.pdbx_description
1 polymer ?
#
loop_
_entity_poly.entity_id
_entity_poly.type
_entity_poly.pdbx_seq_one_letter_code
_entity_poly.pdbx_strand_id
1 'polypeptide(L)'
;MTEETIHESSRSRTRQGLATYLRRIARALGRGEPVPVDEDGTVTVDAAGAGDVEVELEREDGTVHFEIEVEWPEEEVAVDEDASASKATFELYTDKADKFRWRLRHDNGNIIADGGEGYADKRDASSGIESVQRNAAGAHVIDVSRDEEAPEVGGSNAVFELFRDKADEYRWRLRHDNGNIIADSGQGYASKQKAKQGLNSVKSNAPGAAVEEPEE
;
A
#
# COMPACT_ATOMS: atom_id res chain seq x y z
N MET A 1 -26.47 26.84 0.59
CA MET A 1 -25.67 25.83 1.29
C MET A 1 -24.26 26.38 1.34
N THR A 2 -23.65 26.47 2.52
CA THR A 2 -22.23 26.81 2.65
C THR A 2 -21.44 25.58 2.27
N GLU A 3 -20.41 25.75 1.44
CA GLU A 3 -19.44 24.69 1.14
C GLU A 3 -18.73 24.29 2.44
N GLU A 4 -18.74 23.00 2.76
CA GLU A 4 -18.06 22.43 3.92
C GLU A 4 -17.07 21.37 3.42
N THR A 5 -15.78 21.59 3.69
CA THR A 5 -14.72 20.66 3.34
C THR A 5 -14.54 19.65 4.48
N ILE A 6 -14.89 18.39 4.25
CA ILE A 6 -14.75 17.31 5.25
C ILE A 6 -13.30 16.84 5.33
N HIS A 7 -12.64 16.67 4.19
CA HIS A 7 -11.24 16.21 4.13
C HIS A 7 -10.49 16.87 2.97
N GLU A 8 -9.27 17.34 3.23
CA GLU A 8 -8.35 17.85 2.22
C GLU A 8 -6.97 17.21 2.43
N SER A 9 -6.41 16.63 1.37
CA SER A 9 -5.01 16.18 1.38
C SER A 9 -4.35 16.43 0.03
N SER A 10 -3.10 16.92 0.08
CA SER A 10 -2.27 17.12 -1.11
C SER A 10 -0.94 16.42 -0.94
N ARG A 11 -0.62 15.52 -1.87
CA ARG A 11 0.64 14.77 -1.84
C ARG A 11 1.11 14.42 -3.25
N SER A 12 2.39 14.69 -3.50
CA SER A 12 3.07 14.25 -4.72
C SER A 12 3.15 12.72 -4.77
N ARG A 13 2.76 12.14 -5.91
CA ARG A 13 2.80 10.70 -6.14
C ARG A 13 3.53 10.39 -7.43
N THR A 14 4.20 9.24 -7.43
CA THR A 14 4.80 8.70 -8.65
C THR A 14 3.70 8.18 -9.57
N ARG A 15 3.96 8.04 -10.87
CA ARG A 15 2.95 7.51 -11.81
C ARG A 15 2.41 6.14 -11.38
N GLN A 16 3.29 5.27 -10.89
CA GLN A 16 2.93 3.96 -10.38
C GLN A 16 2.12 4.05 -9.08
N GLY A 17 2.46 5.00 -8.20
CA GLY A 17 1.70 5.30 -6.99
C GLY A 17 0.27 5.77 -7.30
N LEU A 18 0.12 6.74 -8.21
CA LEU A 18 -1.18 7.20 -8.71
C LEU A 18 -2.00 6.03 -9.29
N ALA A 19 -1.38 5.20 -10.13
CA ALA A 19 -2.06 4.05 -10.70
C ALA A 19 -2.48 3.04 -9.62
N THR A 20 -1.69 2.85 -8.55
CA THR A 20 -2.06 1.98 -7.42
C THR A 20 -3.23 2.56 -6.62
N TYR A 21 -3.20 3.87 -6.36
CA TYR A 21 -4.25 4.58 -5.66
C TYR A 21 -5.59 4.51 -6.40
N LEU A 22 -5.63 4.87 -7.69
CA LEU A 22 -6.84 4.79 -8.52
C LEU A 22 -7.38 3.36 -8.63
N ARG A 23 -6.51 2.34 -8.67
CA ARG A 23 -6.94 0.92 -8.62
C ARG A 23 -7.57 0.55 -7.28
N ARG A 24 -7.19 1.19 -6.16
CA ARG A 24 -7.80 0.96 -4.84
C ARG A 24 -9.22 1.50 -4.84
N ILE A 25 -9.42 2.74 -5.29
CA ILE A 25 -10.72 3.38 -5.46
C ILE A 25 -11.63 2.54 -6.37
N ALA A 26 -11.15 2.19 -7.57
CA ALA A 26 -11.95 1.42 -8.54
C ALA A 26 -12.36 0.04 -8.01
N ARG A 27 -11.53 -0.60 -7.18
CA ARG A 27 -11.87 -1.88 -6.53
C ARG A 27 -12.91 -1.72 -5.43
N ALA A 28 -12.78 -0.67 -4.61
CA ALA A 28 -13.72 -0.39 -3.54
C ALA A 28 -15.13 -0.15 -4.12
N LEU A 29 -15.24 0.76 -5.09
CA LEU A 29 -16.48 1.02 -5.85
C LEU A 29 -17.05 -0.27 -6.47
N GLY A 30 -16.22 -1.03 -7.19
CA GLY A 30 -16.68 -2.26 -7.86
C GLY A 30 -17.11 -3.39 -6.91
N ARG A 31 -16.77 -3.30 -5.62
CA ARG A 31 -17.13 -4.29 -4.59
C ARG A 31 -18.18 -3.78 -3.61
N GLY A 32 -18.56 -2.50 -3.66
CA GLY A 32 -19.34 -1.86 -2.61
C GLY A 32 -18.61 -1.86 -1.26
N GLU A 33 -17.27 -1.71 -1.29
CA GLU A 33 -16.48 -1.47 -0.08
C GLU A 33 -16.28 0.05 0.09
N PRO A 34 -16.09 0.55 1.33
CA PRO A 34 -15.79 1.96 1.56
C PRO A 34 -14.61 2.44 0.72
N VAL A 35 -14.80 3.57 0.03
CA VAL A 35 -13.84 4.17 -0.88
C VAL A 35 -12.87 5.03 -0.07
N PRO A 36 -11.56 4.73 -0.04
CA PRO A 36 -10.59 5.58 0.64
C PRO A 36 -10.39 6.88 -0.14
N VAL A 37 -10.47 8.02 0.56
CA VAL A 37 -10.25 9.35 -0.02
C VAL A 37 -8.84 9.88 0.22
N ASP A 38 -8.07 9.19 1.05
CA ASP A 38 -6.67 9.45 1.33
C ASP A 38 -5.80 8.19 1.13
N GLU A 39 -4.47 8.36 1.16
CA GLU A 39 -3.53 7.27 0.89
C GLU A 39 -3.52 6.21 2.00
N ASP A 40 -3.66 6.66 3.24
CA ASP A 40 -3.67 5.79 4.41
C ASP A 40 -5.05 5.12 4.53
N GLY A 41 -6.09 5.74 3.97
CA GLY A 41 -7.45 5.24 4.03
C GLY A 41 -8.01 5.36 5.44
N THR A 42 -7.61 6.45 6.12
CA THR A 42 -8.17 6.88 7.40
C THR A 42 -9.48 7.62 7.21
N VAL A 43 -9.76 8.12 6.00
CA VAL A 43 -11.05 8.68 5.64
C VAL A 43 -11.65 7.84 4.51
N THR A 44 -12.89 7.42 4.66
CA THR A 44 -13.61 6.65 3.64
C THR A 44 -15.01 7.18 3.39
N VAL A 45 -15.52 6.90 2.18
CA VAL A 45 -16.90 7.17 1.78
C VAL A 45 -17.56 5.84 1.43
N ASP A 46 -18.67 5.52 2.09
CA ASP A 46 -19.58 4.48 1.64
C ASP A 46 -20.42 5.04 0.48
N ALA A 47 -20.02 4.68 -0.74
CA ALA A 47 -20.56 5.27 -1.96
C ALA A 47 -21.92 4.67 -2.33
N ALA A 48 -22.83 5.51 -2.80
CA ALA A 48 -24.11 5.06 -3.33
C ALA A 48 -23.95 4.17 -4.57
N GLY A 49 -25.01 3.43 -4.92
CA GLY A 49 -25.01 2.51 -6.06
C GLY A 49 -24.84 3.18 -7.43
N ALA A 50 -25.01 4.49 -7.52
CA ALA A 50 -24.75 5.32 -8.69
C ALA A 50 -24.29 6.72 -8.23
N GLY A 51 -23.44 7.36 -9.04
CA GLY A 51 -23.01 8.75 -8.85
C GLY A 51 -22.67 9.37 -10.20
N ASP A 52 -22.63 10.69 -10.24
CA ASP A 52 -22.23 11.45 -11.42
C ASP A 52 -20.70 11.64 -11.40
N VAL A 53 -20.08 11.61 -12.58
CA VAL A 53 -18.62 11.77 -12.71
C VAL A 53 -18.36 12.95 -13.64
N GLU A 54 -17.72 13.98 -13.11
CA GLU A 54 -17.20 15.10 -13.88
C GLU A 54 -15.69 14.93 -14.08
N VAL A 55 -15.22 15.25 -15.29
CA VAL A 55 -13.82 15.11 -15.66
C VAL A 55 -13.37 16.38 -16.36
N GLU A 56 -12.43 17.07 -15.73
CA GLU A 56 -11.86 18.30 -16.24
C GLU A 56 -10.38 18.13 -16.60
N LEU A 57 -9.96 18.77 -17.70
CA LEU A 57 -8.56 18.79 -18.13
C LEU A 57 -8.22 20.21 -18.58
N GLU A 58 -7.44 20.90 -17.78
CA GLU A 58 -7.06 22.28 -18.02
C GLU A 58 -5.55 22.50 -18.02
N ARG A 59 -5.15 23.67 -18.52
CA ARG A 59 -3.76 24.11 -18.52
C ARG A 59 -3.69 25.52 -17.94
N GLU A 60 -3.05 25.64 -16.79
CA GLU A 60 -2.80 26.89 -16.09
C GLU A 60 -1.32 26.97 -15.70
N ASP A 61 -0.69 28.13 -15.91
CA ASP A 61 0.71 28.41 -15.50
C ASP A 61 1.76 27.34 -15.88
N GLY A 62 1.56 26.67 -17.02
CA GLY A 62 2.46 25.61 -17.51
C GLY A 62 2.26 24.24 -16.84
N THR A 63 1.27 24.12 -15.96
CA THR A 63 0.81 22.88 -15.34
C THR A 63 -0.41 22.35 -16.09
N VAL A 64 -0.57 21.03 -16.13
CA VAL A 64 -1.80 20.38 -16.62
C VAL A 64 -2.51 19.83 -15.40
N HIS A 65 -3.74 20.29 -15.19
CA HIS A 65 -4.61 19.83 -14.12
C HIS A 65 -5.58 18.83 -14.73
N PHE A 66 -5.62 17.64 -14.15
CA PHE A 66 -6.56 16.60 -14.53
C PHE A 66 -7.36 16.27 -13.28
N GLU A 67 -8.61 16.67 -13.28
CA GLU A 67 -9.51 16.57 -12.14
C GLU A 67 -10.59 15.54 -12.45
N ILE A 68 -10.86 14.70 -11.46
CA ILE A 68 -11.94 13.72 -11.52
C ILE A 68 -12.76 13.99 -10.27
N GLU A 69 -13.95 14.52 -10.47
CA GLU A 69 -14.93 14.72 -9.43
C GLU A 69 -15.99 13.63 -9.53
N VAL A 70 -16.38 13.08 -8.39
CA VAL A 70 -17.46 12.11 -8.31
C VAL A 70 -18.45 12.61 -7.29
N GLU A 71 -19.67 12.82 -7.74
CA GLU A 71 -20.75 13.39 -6.95
C GLU A 71 -21.77 12.31 -6.59
N TRP A 72 -22.21 12.33 -5.35
CA TRP A 72 -23.30 11.51 -4.84
C TRP A 72 -24.27 12.37 -4.04
N PRO A 73 -25.58 12.03 -4.04
CA PRO A 73 -26.52 12.64 -3.11
C PRO A 73 -26.09 12.38 -1.67
N GLU A 74 -26.02 13.44 -0.85
CA GLU A 74 -25.56 13.36 0.55
C GLU A 74 -26.36 12.31 1.35
N GLU A 75 -27.66 12.21 1.09
CA GLU A 75 -28.55 11.26 1.74
C GLU A 75 -28.28 9.78 1.41
N GLU A 76 -27.47 9.50 0.38
CA GLU A 76 -27.13 8.14 -0.07
C GLU A 76 -25.69 7.74 0.26
N VAL A 77 -24.91 8.61 0.92
CA VAL A 77 -23.52 8.34 1.30
C VAL A 77 -23.29 8.46 2.81
N ALA A 78 -22.30 7.73 3.30
CA ALA A 78 -21.79 7.89 4.66
C ALA A 78 -20.29 8.16 4.62
N VAL A 79 -19.84 9.19 5.33
CA VAL A 79 -18.41 9.50 5.49
C VAL A 79 -17.95 9.01 6.85
N ASP A 80 -16.81 8.31 6.86
CA ASP A 80 -16.11 7.89 8.07
C ASP A 80 -14.73 8.56 8.09
N GLU A 81 -14.53 9.50 9.01
CA GLU A 81 -13.30 10.28 9.19
C GLU A 81 -12.24 9.57 10.05
N ASP A 82 -12.60 8.43 10.67
CA ASP A 82 -11.75 7.62 11.55
C ASP A 82 -11.68 6.16 11.04
N ALA A 83 -11.79 5.98 9.72
CA ALA A 83 -11.80 4.68 9.09
C ALA A 83 -10.46 3.94 9.22
N SER A 84 -10.51 2.61 9.08
CA SER A 84 -9.32 1.79 8.83
C SER A 84 -9.56 0.95 7.59
N ALA A 85 -9.31 1.56 6.42
CA ALA A 85 -9.48 0.86 5.15
C ALA A 85 -8.39 -0.19 4.89
N SER A 86 -7.30 -0.17 5.66
CA SER A 86 -6.32 -1.26 5.65
C SER A 86 -6.89 -2.46 6.38
N LYS A 87 -6.77 -3.64 5.76
CA LYS A 87 -7.16 -4.93 6.36
C LYS A 87 -5.96 -5.67 6.93
N ALA A 88 -4.92 -4.93 7.33
CA ALA A 88 -3.70 -5.49 7.88
C ALA A 88 -3.07 -4.57 8.92
N THR A 89 -2.33 -5.20 9.84
CA THR A 89 -1.65 -4.54 10.96
C THR A 89 -0.18 -4.97 10.98
N PHE A 90 0.72 -4.00 11.16
CA PHE A 90 2.11 -4.27 11.47
C PHE A 90 2.23 -4.66 12.94
N GLU A 91 2.66 -5.89 13.21
CA GLU A 91 2.97 -6.37 14.55
C GLU A 91 4.48 -6.24 14.78
N LEU A 92 4.89 -5.31 15.63
CA LEU A 92 6.26 -5.17 16.11
C LEU A 92 6.47 -6.05 17.35
N TYR A 93 7.52 -6.86 17.39
CA TYR A 93 7.76 -7.81 18.47
C TYR A 93 9.25 -8.09 18.66
N THR A 94 9.61 -8.59 19.85
CA THR A 94 10.97 -9.05 20.15
C THR A 94 11.03 -10.58 19.99
N ASP A 95 12.06 -11.07 19.29
CA ASP A 95 12.28 -12.50 19.12
C ASP A 95 13.05 -13.13 20.31
N LYS A 96 13.28 -14.44 20.24
CA LYS A 96 14.02 -15.18 21.29
C LYS A 96 15.49 -14.79 21.44
N ALA A 97 16.03 -14.00 20.51
CA ALA A 97 17.41 -13.53 20.50
C ALA A 97 17.49 -12.02 20.84
N ASP A 98 16.44 -11.47 21.46
CA ASP A 98 16.30 -10.07 21.83
C ASP A 98 16.47 -9.11 20.63
N LYS A 99 16.07 -9.57 19.43
CA LYS A 99 16.02 -8.75 18.22
C LYS A 99 14.60 -8.27 17.96
N PHE A 100 14.48 -7.00 17.60
CA PHE A 100 13.20 -6.45 17.16
C PHE A 100 12.89 -6.96 15.76
N ARG A 101 11.66 -7.37 15.53
CA ARG A 101 11.14 -7.81 14.24
C ARG A 101 9.74 -7.27 14.05
N TRP A 102 9.33 -7.15 12.81
CA TRP A 102 7.95 -6.84 12.48
C TRP A 102 7.42 -7.81 11.45
N ARG A 103 6.10 -7.97 11.43
CA ARG A 103 5.36 -8.69 10.39
C ARG A 103 4.06 -7.95 10.10
N LEU A 104 3.66 -7.91 8.85
CA LEU A 104 2.36 -7.38 8.42
C LEU A 104 1.37 -8.55 8.35
N ARG A 105 0.39 -8.55 9.25
CA ARG A 105 -0.67 -9.55 9.30
C ARG A 105 -1.95 -8.99 8.72
N HIS A 106 -2.55 -9.69 7.76
CA HIS A 106 -3.91 -9.40 7.30
C HIS A 106 -4.94 -9.91 8.32
N ASP A 107 -6.08 -9.24 8.46
CA ASP A 107 -7.23 -9.64 9.32
C ASP A 107 -7.69 -11.10 9.15
N ASN A 108 -7.42 -11.72 7.99
CA ASN A 108 -7.70 -13.14 7.75
C ASN A 108 -6.68 -14.08 8.43
N GLY A 109 -5.75 -13.54 9.21
CA GLY A 109 -4.71 -14.24 9.96
C GLY A 109 -3.40 -14.45 9.20
N ASN A 110 -3.37 -14.25 7.89
CA ASN A 110 -2.17 -14.51 7.08
C ASN A 110 -1.11 -13.42 7.27
N ILE A 111 0.15 -13.84 7.44
CA ILE A 111 1.29 -12.93 7.32
C ILE A 111 1.52 -12.68 5.83
N ILE A 112 1.43 -11.41 5.43
CA ILE A 112 1.61 -11.00 4.04
C ILE A 112 2.99 -10.39 3.79
N ALA A 113 3.68 -9.91 4.82
CA ALA A 113 5.08 -9.45 4.74
C ALA A 113 5.78 -9.57 6.09
N ASP A 114 7.10 -9.62 6.10
CA ASP A 114 7.92 -9.37 7.29
C ASP A 114 9.25 -8.69 6.94
N GLY A 115 9.97 -8.23 7.96
CA GLY A 115 11.22 -7.48 7.79
C GLY A 115 12.42 -8.31 7.32
N GLY A 116 12.31 -9.65 7.26
CA GLY A 116 13.37 -10.58 6.86
C GLY A 116 14.52 -10.73 7.86
N GLU A 117 14.86 -9.66 8.59
CA GLU A 117 15.99 -9.60 9.52
C GLU A 117 15.55 -9.12 10.92
N GLY A 118 16.38 -9.41 11.92
CA GLY A 118 16.19 -8.92 13.29
C GLY A 118 17.00 -7.64 13.53
N TYR A 119 16.31 -6.56 13.90
CA TYR A 119 16.88 -5.26 14.21
C TYR A 119 17.47 -5.20 15.61
N ALA A 120 18.50 -4.37 15.80
CA ALA A 120 19.17 -4.20 17.09
C ALA A 120 18.35 -3.35 18.07
N ASP A 121 17.56 -2.39 17.56
CA ASP A 121 16.67 -1.59 18.39
C ASP A 121 15.32 -1.31 17.72
N LYS A 122 14.33 -0.96 18.56
CA LYS A 122 12.94 -0.73 18.16
C LYS A 122 12.79 0.33 17.07
N ARG A 123 13.59 1.40 17.13
CA ARG A 123 13.47 2.53 16.21
C ARG A 123 13.88 2.15 14.79
N ASP A 124 14.87 1.27 14.66
CA ASP A 124 15.28 0.74 13.35
C ASP A 124 14.17 -0.13 12.74
N ALA A 125 13.50 -0.94 13.56
CA ALA A 125 12.36 -1.74 13.10
C ALA A 125 11.17 -0.85 12.69
N SER A 126 10.85 0.19 13.48
CA SER A 126 9.82 1.19 13.13
C SER A 126 10.18 1.93 11.84
N SER A 127 11.44 2.32 11.65
CA SER A 127 11.92 2.93 10.41
C SER A 127 11.78 1.98 9.21
N GLY A 128 11.98 0.68 9.44
CA GLY A 128 11.71 -0.36 8.45
C GLY A 128 10.24 -0.39 8.03
N ILE A 129 9.31 -0.38 9.00
CA ILE A 129 7.87 -0.32 8.76
C ILE A 129 7.51 0.93 7.94
N GLU A 130 7.93 2.11 8.38
CA GLU A 130 7.64 3.36 7.67
C GLU A 130 8.18 3.36 6.24
N SER A 131 9.34 2.74 6.01
CA SER A 131 9.91 2.58 4.68
C SER A 131 9.01 1.73 3.78
N VAL A 132 8.43 0.66 4.32
CA VAL A 132 7.47 -0.18 3.58
C VAL A 132 6.18 0.60 3.30
N GLN A 133 5.62 1.30 4.29
CA GLN A 133 4.41 2.12 4.13
C GLN A 133 4.58 3.14 3.00
N ARG A 134 5.71 3.84 2.97
CA ARG A 134 6.01 4.88 1.97
C ARG A 134 6.27 4.34 0.56
N ASN A 135 6.86 3.15 0.44
CA ASN A 135 7.36 2.68 -0.86
C ASN A 135 6.49 1.60 -1.50
N ALA A 136 5.76 0.79 -0.74
CA ALA A 136 5.07 -0.38 -1.29
C ALA A 136 4.09 -0.02 -2.43
N ALA A 137 3.23 0.98 -2.23
CA ALA A 137 2.19 1.35 -3.21
C ALA A 137 2.78 1.76 -4.57
N GLY A 138 3.90 2.49 -4.56
CA GLY A 138 4.58 3.00 -5.75
C GLY A 138 5.62 2.05 -6.36
N ALA A 139 5.99 0.97 -5.69
CA ALA A 139 7.07 0.10 -6.14
C ALA A 139 6.74 -0.64 -7.44
N HIS A 140 7.69 -0.72 -8.37
CA HIS A 140 7.56 -1.59 -9.54
C HIS A 140 7.69 -3.07 -9.14
N VAL A 141 7.27 -3.98 -10.02
CA VAL A 141 7.40 -5.43 -9.82
C VAL A 141 8.20 -5.99 -10.98
N ILE A 142 9.32 -6.64 -10.68
CA ILE A 142 10.18 -7.29 -11.66
C ILE A 142 10.27 -8.78 -11.38
N ASP A 143 10.38 -9.59 -12.44
CA ASP A 143 10.76 -11.00 -12.32
C ASP A 143 12.27 -11.17 -12.55
N VAL A 144 12.98 -11.51 -11.47
CA VAL A 144 14.43 -11.74 -11.48
C VAL A 144 14.80 -12.87 -12.44
N SER A 145 13.94 -13.88 -12.62
CA SER A 145 14.22 -15.00 -13.54
C SER A 145 14.13 -14.62 -15.02
N ARG A 146 13.65 -13.41 -15.33
CA ARG A 146 13.52 -12.88 -16.69
C ARG A 146 14.49 -11.74 -16.98
N ASP A 147 15.44 -11.48 -16.08
CA ASP A 147 16.37 -10.35 -16.15
C ASP A 147 15.63 -9.02 -16.40
N GLU A 148 14.45 -8.87 -15.80
CA GLU A 148 13.64 -7.65 -15.90
C GLU A 148 14.24 -6.56 -15.00
N GLU A 149 14.42 -5.36 -15.55
CA GLU A 149 14.81 -4.17 -14.78
C GLU A 149 13.58 -3.28 -14.53
N ALA A 150 13.56 -2.62 -13.37
CA ALA A 150 12.50 -1.68 -13.08
C ALA A 150 12.67 -0.44 -13.97
N PRO A 151 11.58 0.18 -14.45
CA PRO A 151 11.66 1.46 -15.11
C PRO A 151 12.40 2.49 -14.25
N GLU A 152 13.32 3.26 -14.84
CA GLU A 152 14.07 4.31 -14.13
C GLU A 152 13.17 5.41 -13.55
N VAL A 153 11.98 5.61 -14.13
CA VAL A 153 11.07 6.69 -13.78
C VAL A 153 9.64 6.23 -13.55
N GLY A 154 9.03 6.79 -12.52
CA GLY A 154 7.60 6.62 -12.22
C GLY A 154 7.29 5.57 -11.17
N GLY A 155 8.27 4.90 -10.59
CA GLY A 155 8.14 4.08 -9.38
C GLY A 155 8.54 4.85 -8.12
N SER A 156 8.29 4.27 -6.95
CA SER A 156 8.91 4.70 -5.68
C SER A 156 10.41 4.37 -5.64
N ASN A 157 11.08 4.67 -4.52
CA ASN A 157 12.49 4.35 -4.31
C ASN A 157 12.72 2.87 -3.92
N ALA A 158 11.83 1.98 -4.38
CA ALA A 158 11.90 0.56 -4.09
C ALA A 158 11.23 -0.27 -5.18
N VAL A 159 11.66 -1.52 -5.28
CA VAL A 159 11.21 -2.48 -6.28
C VAL A 159 10.89 -3.81 -5.62
N PHE A 160 9.72 -4.37 -5.96
CA PHE A 160 9.40 -5.76 -5.67
C PHE A 160 10.14 -6.68 -6.64
N GLU A 161 11.05 -7.46 -6.12
CA GLU A 161 11.77 -8.51 -6.85
C GLU A 161 11.08 -9.84 -6.62
N LEU A 162 10.51 -10.40 -7.67
CA LEU A 162 9.90 -11.72 -7.67
C LEU A 162 10.94 -12.75 -8.12
N PHE A 163 11.19 -13.77 -7.30
CA PHE A 163 12.22 -14.78 -7.57
C PHE A 163 11.78 -16.17 -7.14
N ARG A 164 12.53 -17.19 -7.56
CA ARG A 164 12.37 -18.58 -7.11
C ARG A 164 13.53 -18.94 -6.19
N ASP A 165 13.24 -19.51 -5.04
CA ASP A 165 14.25 -19.89 -4.07
C ASP A 165 14.84 -21.29 -4.35
N LYS A 166 15.75 -21.75 -3.48
CA LYS A 166 16.40 -23.07 -3.60
C LYS A 166 15.47 -24.25 -3.31
N ALA A 167 14.34 -24.01 -2.66
CA ALA A 167 13.30 -24.98 -2.40
C ALA A 167 12.25 -25.01 -3.53
N ASP A 168 12.54 -24.35 -4.65
CA ASP A 168 11.67 -24.27 -5.82
C ASP A 168 10.36 -23.49 -5.56
N GLU A 169 10.29 -22.72 -4.48
CA GLU A 169 9.16 -21.88 -4.10
C GLU A 169 9.31 -20.46 -4.65
N TYR A 170 8.20 -19.82 -5.00
CA TYR A 170 8.19 -18.43 -5.44
C TYR A 170 8.15 -17.50 -4.24
N ARG A 171 9.03 -16.51 -4.20
CA ARG A 171 9.11 -15.50 -3.15
C ARG A 171 9.20 -14.12 -3.76
N TRP A 172 8.96 -13.11 -2.94
CA TRP A 172 9.27 -11.74 -3.32
C TRP A 172 9.98 -11.04 -2.18
N ARG A 173 10.77 -10.02 -2.54
CA ARG A 173 11.35 -9.07 -1.59
C ARG A 173 11.19 -7.65 -2.11
N LEU A 174 11.00 -6.70 -1.22
CA LEU A 174 10.99 -5.27 -1.54
C LEU A 174 12.38 -4.71 -1.26
N ARG A 175 13.10 -4.36 -2.32
CA ARG A 175 14.44 -3.77 -2.24
C ARG A 175 14.34 -2.26 -2.42
N HIS A 176 14.88 -1.49 -1.48
CA HIS A 176 15.05 -0.04 -1.62
C HIS A 176 16.25 0.27 -2.52
N ASP A 177 16.27 1.43 -3.18
CA ASP A 177 17.35 1.85 -4.11
C ASP A 177 18.74 1.95 -3.46
N ASN A 178 18.80 1.98 -2.13
CA ASN A 178 20.05 1.94 -1.37
C ASN A 178 20.62 0.51 -1.22
N GLY A 179 19.93 -0.49 -1.79
CA GLY A 179 20.32 -1.90 -1.77
C GLY A 179 19.70 -2.71 -0.63
N ASN A 180 19.10 -2.07 0.38
CA ASN A 180 18.54 -2.78 1.54
C ASN A 180 17.23 -3.48 1.18
N ILE A 181 17.05 -4.69 1.72
CA ILE A 181 15.73 -5.35 1.71
C ILE A 181 14.93 -4.77 2.86
N ILE A 182 13.78 -4.18 2.54
CA ILE A 182 12.90 -3.55 3.51
C ILE A 182 11.65 -4.38 3.77
N ALA A 183 11.37 -5.43 2.99
CA ALA A 183 10.35 -6.44 3.29
C ALA A 183 10.61 -7.72 2.50
N ASP A 184 10.18 -8.87 3.03
CA ASP A 184 10.09 -10.15 2.34
C ASP A 184 8.66 -10.71 2.50
N SER A 185 8.27 -11.56 1.56
CA SER A 185 7.11 -12.43 1.63
C SER A 185 6.99 -13.29 2.89
N GLY A 186 8.10 -13.63 3.55
CA GLY A 186 8.13 -14.47 4.76
C GLY A 186 7.83 -15.96 4.54
N GLN A 187 7.29 -16.30 3.38
CA GLN A 187 6.88 -17.65 3.01
C GLN A 187 7.11 -17.91 1.53
N GLY A 188 7.34 -19.17 1.18
CA GLY A 188 7.35 -19.62 -0.20
C GLY A 188 5.94 -19.86 -0.74
N TYR A 189 5.68 -19.40 -1.96
CA TYR A 189 4.43 -19.62 -2.67
C TYR A 189 4.59 -20.73 -3.71
N ALA A 190 3.54 -21.55 -3.86
CA ALA A 190 3.51 -22.61 -4.87
C ALA A 190 3.48 -22.10 -6.33
N SER A 191 3.21 -20.81 -6.56
CA SER A 191 3.20 -20.24 -7.91
C SER A 191 3.54 -18.75 -7.93
N LYS A 192 4.09 -18.31 -9.07
CA LYS A 192 4.38 -16.90 -9.36
C LYS A 192 3.15 -16.00 -9.21
N GLN A 193 1.97 -16.50 -9.60
CA GLN A 193 0.71 -15.77 -9.45
C GLN A 193 0.35 -15.56 -7.98
N LYS A 194 0.51 -16.56 -7.13
CA LYS A 194 0.25 -16.45 -5.68
C LYS A 194 1.21 -15.46 -5.01
N ALA A 195 2.49 -15.51 -5.36
CA ALA A 195 3.47 -14.52 -4.88
C ALA A 195 3.10 -13.09 -5.32
N LYS A 196 2.63 -12.90 -6.57
CA LYS A 196 2.11 -11.62 -7.05
C LYS A 196 0.85 -11.17 -6.31
N GLN A 197 -0.02 -12.09 -5.91
CA GLN A 197 -1.18 -11.76 -5.06
C GLN A 197 -0.72 -11.30 -3.67
N GLY A 198 0.26 -11.98 -3.08
CA GLY A 198 0.88 -11.58 -1.80
C GLY A 198 1.44 -10.16 -1.84
N LEU A 199 2.33 -9.84 -2.78
CA LEU A 199 2.89 -8.48 -2.89
C LEU A 199 1.82 -7.43 -3.20
N ASN A 200 0.78 -7.76 -3.99
CA ASN A 200 -0.32 -6.83 -4.25
C ASN A 200 -1.15 -6.56 -2.98
N SER A 201 -1.29 -7.56 -2.10
CA SER A 201 -1.90 -7.37 -0.79
C SER A 201 -1.09 -6.38 0.06
N VAL A 202 0.24 -6.48 0.03
CA VAL A 202 1.13 -5.51 0.70
C VAL A 202 0.95 -4.11 0.12
N LYS A 203 0.93 -3.96 -1.22
CA LYS A 203 0.70 -2.64 -1.86
C LYS A 203 -0.59 -1.96 -1.44
N SER A 204 -1.63 -2.74 -1.18
CA SER A 204 -2.96 -2.23 -0.85
C SER A 204 -3.15 -1.94 0.63
N ASN A 205 -2.47 -2.67 1.52
CA ASN A 205 -2.69 -2.55 2.95
C ASN A 205 -1.55 -1.86 3.69
N ALA A 206 -0.29 -1.95 3.22
CA ALA A 206 0.83 -1.37 3.94
C ALA A 206 0.70 0.13 4.20
N PRO A 207 0.32 1.01 3.24
CA PRO A 207 0.29 2.46 3.46
C PRO A 207 -0.51 2.88 4.70
N GLY A 208 -1.68 2.28 4.90
CA GLY A 208 -2.58 2.59 6.01
C GLY A 208 -2.62 1.59 7.16
N ALA A 209 -1.73 0.59 7.16
CA ALA A 209 -1.72 -0.41 8.21
C ALA A 209 -1.29 0.21 9.55
N ALA A 210 -2.10 0.01 10.59
CA ALA A 210 -1.74 0.38 11.95
C ALA A 210 -0.49 -0.37 12.41
N VAL A 211 0.23 0.21 13.39
CA VAL A 211 1.40 -0.41 14.01
C VAL A 211 1.07 -0.78 15.45
N GLU A 212 1.05 -2.07 15.74
CA GLU A 212 0.95 -2.62 17.09
C GLU A 212 2.35 -2.84 17.65
N GLU A 213 2.60 -2.27 18.83
CA GLU A 213 3.83 -2.43 19.58
C GLU A 213 3.69 -3.55 20.63
N PRO A 214 4.79 -4.19 21.06
CA PRO A 214 4.69 -5.19 22.11
C PRO A 214 4.28 -4.54 23.44
N GLU A 215 3.38 -5.19 24.18
CA GLU A 215 3.07 -4.80 25.57
C GLU A 215 4.35 -4.92 26.43
N GLU A 216 4.66 -3.86 27.19
CA GLU A 216 5.83 -3.78 28.08
C GLU A 216 5.80 -4.74 29.26
#